data_AF-A0A9Y1BPV9-F1
#
_entry.id   AF-A0A9Y1BPV9-F1
#
_cell.length_a   1.000
_cell.length_b   1.000
_cell.length_c   1.000
_cell.angle_alpha   90.00
_cell.angle_beta   90.00
_cell.angle_gamma   90.00
#
_symmetry.space_group_name_H-M   'P 1'
#
loop_
_entity.id
_entity.type
_entity.pdbx_description
1 polymer ?
#
loop_
_entity_poly.entity_id
_entity_poly.type
_entity_poly.pdbx_seq_one_letter_code
_entity_poly.pdbx_strand_id
1 'polypeptide(L)'
;MSYYKVVTLVPEEILENLMSELNKIVKPIYPNYDYVFVYSKVVSTWRPLSGSNPFKGKINQIEYSSEIKLEINVHKENIDDVISTIKKIHSYECPVIEYFEIRIPSF
;
A
#
# COMPACT_ATOMS: atom_id res chain seq x y z
N MET A 1 11.99 16.12 11.75
CA MET A 1 10.82 15.56 11.04
C MET A 1 11.04 14.06 10.90
N SER A 2 10.10 13.22 11.31
CA SER A 2 10.16 11.77 11.05
C SER A 2 9.37 11.43 9.80
N TYR A 3 9.95 10.60 8.94
CA TYR A 3 9.34 10.12 7.71
C TYR A 3 9.14 8.62 7.81
N TYR A 4 8.12 8.13 7.13
CA TYR A 4 7.82 6.71 7.06
C TYR A 4 7.66 6.30 5.61
N LYS A 5 8.04 5.06 5.31
CA LYS A 5 7.67 4.41 4.07
C LYS A 5 6.49 3.51 4.38
N VAL A 6 5.39 3.68 3.66
CA VAL A 6 4.24 2.78 3.67
C VAL A 6 4.32 1.91 2.42
N VAL A 7 4.13 0.60 2.60
CA VAL A 7 4.15 -0.40 1.54
C VAL A 7 2.82 -1.15 1.57
N THR A 8 2.18 -1.31 0.42
CA THR A 8 0.96 -2.10 0.27
C THR A 8 1.01 -2.93 -1.00
N LEU A 9 0.33 -4.08 -0.99
CA LEU A 9 0.16 -4.92 -2.17
C LEU A 9 -1.25 -4.72 -2.72
N VAL A 10 -1.40 -4.43 -4.00
CA VAL A 10 -2.70 -4.14 -4.63
C VAL A 10 -2.86 -4.80 -6.00
N PRO A 11 -4.08 -5.12 -6.44
CA PRO A 11 -4.37 -5.40 -7.84
C PRO A 11 -3.95 -4.24 -8.75
N GLU A 12 -3.46 -4.54 -9.95
CA GLU A 12 -3.07 -3.53 -10.95
C GLU A 12 -4.23 -2.59 -11.31
N GLU A 13 -5.47 -3.11 -11.29
CA GLU A 13 -6.70 -2.38 -11.61
C GLU A 13 -7.00 -1.18 -10.69
N ILE A 14 -6.59 -1.24 -9.42
CA ILE A 14 -6.89 -0.18 -8.44
C ILE A 14 -5.73 0.80 -8.22
N LEU A 15 -4.58 0.54 -8.86
CA LEU A 15 -3.32 1.25 -8.60
C LEU A 15 -3.42 2.76 -8.83
N GLU A 16 -3.91 3.17 -10.01
CA GLU A 16 -4.01 4.59 -10.38
C GLU A 16 -4.98 5.36 -9.48
N ASN A 17 -6.13 4.75 -9.17
CA ASN A 17 -7.11 5.34 -8.26
C ASN A 17 -6.53 5.49 -6.84
N LEU A 18 -5.85 4.46 -6.34
CA LEU A 18 -5.23 4.53 -5.01
C LEU A 18 -4.14 5.61 -4.95
N MET A 19 -3.24 5.69 -5.93
CA MET A 19 -2.23 6.75 -5.98
C MET A 19 -2.86 8.14 -6.02
N SER A 20 -3.92 8.31 -6.80
CA SER A 20 -4.65 9.58 -6.90
C SER A 20 -5.29 10.00 -5.57
N GLU A 21 -5.96 9.08 -4.87
CA GLU A 21 -6.57 9.37 -3.56
C GLU A 21 -5.53 9.62 -2.48
N LEU A 22 -4.43 8.86 -2.48
CA LEU A 22 -3.32 9.10 -1.57
C LEU A 22 -2.71 10.49 -1.81
N ASN A 23 -2.43 10.86 -3.06
CA ASN A 23 -1.80 12.15 -3.37
C ASN A 23 -2.58 13.36 -2.86
N LYS A 24 -3.91 13.25 -2.73
CA LYS A 24 -4.76 14.33 -2.17
C LYS A 24 -4.54 14.57 -0.67
N ILE A 25 -4.08 13.56 0.06
CA ILE A 25 -3.98 13.61 1.52
C ILE A 25 -2.54 13.69 2.03
N VAL A 26 -1.56 13.22 1.25
CA VAL A 26 -0.15 13.28 1.67
C VAL A 26 0.39 14.68 1.47
N LYS A 27 1.14 15.15 2.48
CA LYS A 27 1.91 16.37 2.34
C LYS A 27 3.17 16.11 1.49
N PRO A 28 3.51 17.00 0.53
CA PRO A 28 4.72 16.87 -0.27
C PRO A 28 5.99 16.84 0.58
N ILE A 29 6.86 15.87 0.30
CA ILE A 29 8.17 15.72 0.97
C ILE A 29 9.28 16.35 0.14
N TYR A 30 9.20 16.25 -1.19
CA TYR A 30 10.25 16.65 -2.12
C TYR A 30 9.95 18.05 -2.67
N PRO A 31 10.94 18.97 -2.73
CA PRO A 31 10.72 20.32 -3.21
C PRO A 31 10.19 20.35 -4.64
N ASN A 32 9.01 20.95 -4.85
CA ASN A 32 8.34 21.07 -6.16
C ASN A 32 7.90 19.74 -6.81
N TYR A 33 7.73 18.67 -6.03
CA TYR A 33 7.16 17.40 -6.52
C TYR A 33 6.03 16.91 -5.62
N ASP A 34 4.91 16.59 -6.24
CA ASP A 34 3.87 15.72 -5.70
C ASP A 34 3.83 14.40 -6.49
N TYR A 35 2.88 13.52 -6.18
CA TYR A 35 2.67 12.24 -6.86
C TYR A 35 3.91 11.33 -6.89
N VAL A 36 4.70 11.34 -5.81
CA VAL A 36 5.94 10.55 -5.70
C VAL A 36 5.64 9.15 -5.16
N PHE A 37 5.48 8.21 -6.09
CA PHE A 37 5.24 6.79 -5.80
C PHE A 37 6.31 5.92 -6.46
N VAL A 38 6.60 4.78 -5.85
CA VAL A 38 7.39 3.71 -6.47
C VAL A 38 6.57 2.44 -6.43
N TYR A 39 6.51 1.70 -7.53
CA TYR A 39 5.82 0.42 -7.53
C TYR A 39 6.52 -0.62 -8.39
N SER A 40 6.27 -1.90 -8.09
CA SER A 40 6.85 -3.04 -8.81
C SER A 40 5.84 -4.18 -8.94
N LYS A 41 5.92 -4.94 -10.04
CA LYS A 41 5.13 -6.17 -10.22
C LYS A 41 5.75 -7.26 -9.35
N VAL A 42 4.93 -7.92 -8.55
CA VAL A 42 5.32 -9.00 -7.64
C VAL A 42 4.38 -10.19 -7.77
N VAL A 43 4.84 -11.36 -7.31
CA VAL A 43 3.98 -12.52 -7.12
C VAL A 43 3.78 -12.71 -5.62
N SER A 44 2.53 -12.60 -5.19
CA SER A 44 2.13 -12.82 -3.81
C SER A 44 1.61 -14.24 -3.65
N THR A 45 1.81 -14.83 -2.47
CA THR A 45 1.26 -16.14 -2.11
C THR A 45 0.69 -16.13 -0.71
N TRP A 46 -0.40 -16.86 -0.52
CA TRP A 46 -1.06 -17.01 0.77
C TRP A 46 -1.79 -18.35 0.81
N ARG A 47 -2.18 -18.77 2.02
CA ARG A 47 -3.05 -19.92 2.23
C ARG A 47 -4.19 -19.53 3.15
N PRO A 48 -5.42 -19.34 2.65
CA PRO A 48 -6.57 -19.06 3.49
C PRO A 48 -6.76 -20.16 4.53
N LEU A 49 -6.96 -19.80 5.80
CA LEU A 49 -7.20 -20.75 6.88
C LEU A 49 -8.70 -20.93 7.13
N SER A 50 -9.10 -22.01 7.79
CA SER A 50 -10.51 -22.22 8.20
C SER A 50 -11.03 -20.99 8.96
N GLY A 51 -12.22 -20.51 8.57
CA GLY A 51 -12.82 -19.27 9.09
C GLY A 51 -12.47 -18.00 8.31
N SER A 52 -11.59 -18.07 7.31
CA SER A 52 -11.34 -16.93 6.40
C SER A 52 -12.49 -16.78 5.39
N ASN A 53 -12.76 -15.55 4.95
CA ASN A 53 -13.66 -15.26 3.81
C ASN A 53 -12.85 -14.71 2.62
N PRO A 54 -11.97 -15.52 2.00
CA PRO A 54 -11.01 -15.02 1.05
C PRO A 54 -11.71 -14.46 -0.19
N PHE A 55 -11.38 -13.23 -0.56
CA PHE A 55 -11.79 -12.67 -1.86
C PHE A 55 -11.30 -13.54 -3.03
N LYS A 56 -10.10 -14.13 -2.89
CA LYS A 56 -9.51 -15.04 -3.85
C LYS A 56 -8.87 -16.25 -3.15
N GLY A 57 -9.17 -17.43 -3.67
CA GLY A 57 -8.55 -18.70 -3.26
C GLY A 57 -9.44 -19.66 -2.50
N LYS A 58 -8.92 -20.87 -2.25
CA LYS A 58 -9.60 -21.94 -1.52
C LYS A 58 -8.98 -22.16 -0.14
N ILE A 59 -9.84 -22.48 0.84
CA ILE A 59 -9.41 -22.82 2.20
C ILE A 59 -8.37 -23.96 2.16
N ASN A 60 -7.28 -23.77 2.90
CA ASN A 60 -6.13 -24.68 3.04
C ASN A 60 -5.34 -24.96 1.76
N GLN A 61 -5.55 -24.20 0.68
CA GLN A 61 -4.75 -24.29 -0.55
C GLN A 61 -3.77 -23.11 -0.66
N ILE A 62 -2.58 -23.35 -1.20
CA ILE A 62 -1.62 -22.28 -1.48
C ILE A 62 -2.04 -21.62 -2.78
N GLU A 63 -2.27 -20.32 -2.71
CA GLU A 63 -2.69 -19.47 -3.80
C GLU A 63 -1.53 -18.59 -4.26
N TYR A 64 -1.58 -18.18 -5.52
CA TYR A 64 -0.63 -17.27 -6.12
C TYR A 64 -1.36 -16.20 -6.91
N SER A 65 -0.87 -14.96 -6.88
CA SER A 65 -1.40 -13.88 -7.69
C SER A 65 -0.33 -12.89 -8.08
N SER A 66 -0.43 -12.36 -9.30
CA SER A 66 0.33 -11.18 -9.71
C SER A 66 -0.30 -9.95 -9.06
N GLU A 67 0.52 -9.14 -8.41
CA GLU A 67 0.11 -7.93 -7.69
C GLU A 67 1.13 -6.82 -7.91
N ILE A 68 0.76 -5.60 -7.50
CA ILE A 68 1.64 -4.45 -7.48
C ILE A 68 2.03 -4.18 -6.03
N LYS A 69 3.34 -4.20 -5.74
CA LYS A 69 3.88 -3.63 -4.51
C LYS A 69 4.04 -2.13 -4.70
N LEU A 70 3.18 -1.35 -4.05
CA LEU A 70 3.20 0.11 -4.03
C LEU A 70 3.94 0.59 -2.78
N GLU A 71 4.83 1.55 -2.96
CA GLU A 71 5.60 2.19 -1.90
C GLU A 71 5.43 3.72 -1.96
N ILE A 72 5.16 4.32 -0.80
CA ILE A 72 5.00 5.76 -0.65
C ILE A 72 5.75 6.25 0.58
N ASN A 73 6.43 7.40 0.47
CA ASN A 73 7.04 8.07 1.62
C ASN A 73 6.06 9.12 2.15
N VAL A 74 5.88 9.16 3.47
CA VAL A 74 4.88 10.01 4.13
C VAL A 74 5.49 10.69 5.35
N HIS A 75 4.95 11.85 5.74
CA HIS A 75 5.21 12.41 7.05
C HIS A 75 4.58 11.53 8.13
N LYS A 76 5.17 11.50 9.33
CA LYS A 76 4.59 10.77 10.47
C LYS A 76 3.11 11.12 10.73
N GLU A 77 2.75 12.39 10.56
CA GLU A 77 1.37 12.89 10.73
C GLU A 77 0.37 12.34 9.70
N ASN A 78 0.82 11.82 8.55
CA ASN A 78 -0.04 11.29 7.50
C ASN A 78 -0.24 9.76 7.56
N ILE A 79 0.43 9.03 8.46
CA ILE A 79 0.40 7.55 8.47
C ILE A 79 -1.03 7.02 8.62
N ASP A 80 -1.76 7.50 9.62
CA ASP A 80 -3.08 6.97 9.94
C ASP A 80 -4.09 7.22 8.81
N ASP A 81 -4.06 8.41 8.21
CA ASP A 81 -4.91 8.77 7.07
C ASP A 81 -4.57 7.93 5.82
N VAL A 82 -3.28 7.68 5.58
CA VAL A 82 -2.82 6.84 4.47
C VAL A 82 -3.28 5.39 4.65
N ILE A 83 -3.09 4.81 5.84
CA ILE A 83 -3.55 3.45 6.15
C ILE A 83 -5.08 3.35 6.02
N SER A 84 -5.82 4.33 6.52
CA SER A 84 -7.28 4.37 6.42
C SER A 84 -7.74 4.43 4.96
N THR A 85 -7.10 5.28 4.15
CA THR A 85 -7.40 5.42 2.72
C THR A 85 -7.11 4.14 1.95
N ILE A 86 -5.97 3.49 2.22
CA ILE A 86 -5.66 2.18 1.64
C ILE A 86 -6.77 1.19 1.98
N LYS A 87 -7.12 1.02 3.26
CA LYS A 87 -8.17 0.08 3.70
C LYS A 87 -9.53 0.34 3.05
N LYS A 88 -9.88 1.61 2.81
CA LYS A 88 -11.17 1.98 2.20
C LYS A 88 -11.24 1.64 0.70
N ILE A 89 -10.13 1.81 -0.02
CA ILE A 89 -10.08 1.60 -1.47
C ILE A 89 -9.77 0.13 -1.80
N HIS A 90 -9.12 -0.58 -0.89
CA HIS A 90 -8.64 -1.92 -1.14
C HIS A 90 -9.79 -2.93 -1.33
N SER A 91 -9.70 -3.76 -2.37
CA SER A 91 -10.70 -4.78 -2.68
C SER A 91 -10.69 -5.96 -1.71
N TYR A 92 -9.58 -6.21 -1.02
CA TYR A 92 -9.44 -7.35 -0.10
C TYR A 92 -9.82 -6.99 1.33
N GLU A 93 -10.40 -7.96 2.05
CA GLU A 93 -10.78 -7.88 3.46
C GLU A 93 -9.61 -7.49 4.39
N CYS A 94 -8.43 -8.08 4.13
CA CYS A 94 -7.21 -7.84 4.90
C CYS A 94 -6.08 -7.40 3.95
N PRO A 95 -5.95 -6.10 3.61
CA PRO A 95 -4.83 -5.62 2.83
C PRO A 95 -3.50 -5.83 3.57
N VAL A 96 -2.47 -6.24 2.84
CA VAL A 96 -1.10 -6.23 3.35
C VAL A 96 -0.64 -4.78 3.39
N ILE A 97 -0.39 -4.27 4.60
CA ILE A 97 0.12 -2.91 4.82
C ILE A 97 1.28 -3.00 5.80
N GLU A 98 2.44 -2.53 5.36
CA GLU A 98 3.64 -2.40 6.18
C GLU A 98 4.04 -0.93 6.25
N TYR A 99 4.58 -0.49 7.38
CA TYR A 99 5.21 0.82 7.46
C TYR A 99 6.41 0.80 8.39
N PHE A 100 7.43 1.59 8.05
CA PHE A 100 8.65 1.68 8.83
C PHE A 100 9.25 3.08 8.72
N GLU A 101 9.94 3.51 9.78
CA GLU A 101 10.60 4.81 9.82
C GLU A 101 11.78 4.82 8.83
N ILE A 102 11.93 5.92 8.10
CA ILE A 102 13.00 6.14 7.13
C ILE A 102 13.67 7.50 7.35
N ARG A 103 14.88 7.64 6.82
CA ARG A 103 15.58 8.92 6.74
C ARG A 103 15.58 9.40 5.29
N ILE A 104 15.16 10.64 5.10
CA ILE A 104 15.21 11.32 3.81
C ILE A 104 16.21 12.48 3.97
N PRO A 105 17.23 12.57 3.11
CA PRO A 105 18.19 13.67 3.16
C PRO A 105 17.50 15.00 2.86
N SER A 106 18.11 16.09 3.32
CA SER A 106 17.71 17.44 2.88
C SER A 106 18.17 17.68 1.44
N PHE A 107 17.36 18.40 0.67
CA PHE A 107 17.62 18.78 -0.71
C PHE A 107 17.81 20.29 -0.81
#